data_AF-A0A6S6RPG8-F1
#
_entry.id   AF-A0A6S6RPG8-F1
#
_cell.length_a   1.000
_cell.length_b   1.000
_cell.length_c   1.000
_cell.angle_alpha   90.00
_cell.angle_beta   90.00
_cell.angle_gamma   90.00
#
_symmetry.space_group_name_H-M   'P 1'
#
loop_
_entity.id
_entity.type
_entity.pdbx_description
1 polymer ?
#
loop_
_entity_poly.entity_id
_entity_poly.type
_entity_poly.pdbx_seq_one_letter_code
_entity_poly.pdbx_strand_id
1 'polypeptide(L)' 'MLTQQAVFQQHLNPLPNNSGRIAFLGPNGSYSHLAARQYSALHFSQSIECSCDKFEDIFALVEIKQAAYGILPIAGRL' A
#
# COMPACT_ATOMS: atom_id res chain seq x y z
N MET A 1 3.80 -5.06 49.17
CA MET A 1 2.85 -5.58 48.15
C MET A 1 2.72 -4.49 47.09
N LEU A 2 3.69 -4.38 46.16
CA LEU A 2 3.82 -5.08 44.87
C LEU A 2 2.78 -4.58 43.84
N THR A 3 3.24 -3.59 43.06
CA THR A 3 2.98 -3.32 41.63
C THR A 3 1.71 -3.87 40.97
N GLN A 4 0.95 -2.97 40.35
CA GLN A 4 0.21 -3.29 39.12
C GLN A 4 0.59 -2.30 38.00
N GLN A 5 1.87 -2.36 37.61
CA GLN A 5 2.29 -1.99 36.26
C GLN A 5 1.85 -3.13 35.33
N ALA A 6 0.75 -2.97 34.60
CA ALA A 6 0.36 -3.92 33.55
C ALA A 6 -0.53 -3.33 32.44
N VAL A 7 -0.63 -2.00 32.29
CA VAL A 7 -1.18 -1.41 31.06
C VAL A 7 -0.04 -1.08 30.09
N PHE A 8 0.85 -2.06 29.90
CA PHE A 8 2.06 -1.95 29.07
C PHE A 8 2.15 -3.09 28.04
N GLN A 9 1.04 -3.74 27.71
CA GLN A 9 1.02 -4.81 26.70
C GLN A 9 0.22 -4.49 25.43
N GLN A 10 -0.57 -3.41 25.40
CA GLN A 10 -1.25 -3.00 24.16
C GLN A 10 -0.35 -2.20 23.20
N HIS A 11 0.84 -1.78 23.65
CA HIS A 11 1.86 -1.09 22.85
C HIS A 11 2.98 -2.03 22.34
N LEU A 12 2.76 -3.34 22.37
CA LEU A 12 3.73 -4.35 21.91
C LEU A 12 3.17 -5.21 20.78
N ASN A 13 2.25 -4.68 19.97
CA ASN A 13 2.10 -5.22 18.64
C ASN A 13 3.22 -4.59 17.81
N PRO A 14 4.23 -5.34 17.33
CA PRO A 14 5.22 -4.77 16.42
C PRO A 14 4.42 -4.10 15.29
N LEU A 15 4.71 -2.82 15.00
CA LEU A 15 4.17 -2.12 13.83
C LEU A 15 4.20 -3.14 12.69
N PRO A 16 3.05 -3.60 12.17
CA PRO A 16 3.04 -4.69 11.21
C PRO A 16 3.99 -4.24 10.12
N ASN A 17 5.01 -5.06 9.82
CA ASN A 17 5.99 -4.82 8.78
C ASN A 17 5.28 -4.10 7.63
N ASN A 18 5.40 -2.77 7.56
CA ASN A 18 4.38 -1.93 6.92
C ASN A 18 4.73 -1.82 5.44
N SER A 19 4.95 -3.00 4.86
CA SER A 19 5.33 -3.23 3.49
C SER A 19 4.06 -3.42 2.68
N GLY A 20 3.65 -2.37 1.97
CA GLY A 20 2.47 -2.39 1.11
C GLY A 20 2.85 -2.76 -0.32
N ARG A 21 2.18 -3.77 -0.91
CA ARG A 21 2.25 -4.01 -2.36
C ARG A 21 1.18 -3.16 -3.04
N ILE A 22 1.57 -2.27 -3.95
CA ILE A 22 0.64 -1.35 -4.63
C ILE A 22 0.68 -1.58 -6.13
N ALA A 23 -0.48 -1.89 -6.71
CA ALA A 23 -0.68 -2.00 -8.14
C ALA A 23 -1.11 -0.68 -8.77
N PHE A 24 -0.58 -0.36 -9.95
CA PHE A 24 -0.91 0.87 -10.69
C PHE A 24 -0.81 0.64 -12.20
N LEU A 25 -1.45 1.52 -12.97
CA LEU A 25 -1.46 1.44 -14.43
C LEU A 25 -0.20 2.07 -15.06
N GLY A 26 0.40 1.35 -16.00
CA GLY A 26 1.51 1.80 -16.83
C GLY A 26 2.88 1.65 -16.15
N PRO A 27 3.97 1.94 -16.87
CA PRO A 27 5.32 1.67 -16.43
C PRO A 27 5.79 2.60 -15.30
N ASN A 28 6.91 2.26 -14.68
CA ASN A 28 7.63 3.15 -13.75
C ASN A 28 7.91 4.49 -14.43
N GLY A 29 7.49 5.57 -13.78
CA GLY A 29 7.56 6.94 -14.28
C GLY A 29 6.23 7.48 -14.81
N SER A 30 5.20 6.64 -14.95
CA SER A 30 3.85 7.10 -15.28
C SER A 30 3.24 7.98 -14.17
N TYR A 31 2.17 8.70 -14.51
CA TYR A 31 1.41 9.45 -13.50
C TYR A 31 0.86 8.54 -12.40
N SER A 32 0.36 7.35 -12.75
CA SER A 32 -0.13 6.38 -11.77
C SER A 32 0.99 5.85 -10.87
N HIS A 33 2.20 5.67 -11.41
CA HIS A 33 3.38 5.32 -10.62
C HIS A 33 3.73 6.44 -9.62
N LEU A 34 3.73 7.71 -10.05
CA LEU A 34 3.96 8.84 -9.14
C LEU A 34 2.89 8.91 -8.05
N ALA A 35 1.62 8.76 -8.40
CA ALA A 35 0.51 8.73 -7.45
C ALA A 35 0.65 7.56 -6.44
N ALA A 36 1.00 6.37 -6.93
CA ALA A 36 1.25 5.20 -6.08
C ALA A 36 2.41 5.44 -5.12
N ARG A 37 3.51 6.04 -5.58
CA ARG A 37 4.66 6.35 -4.74
C ARG A 37 4.34 7.42 -3.69
N GLN A 38 3.58 8.45 -4.05
CA GLN A 38 3.14 9.49 -3.11
C GLN A 38 2.24 8.91 -2.02
N TYR A 39 1.29 8.06 -2.39
CA TYR A 39 0.45 7.34 -1.42
C TYR A 39 1.31 6.42 -0.54
N SER A 40 2.21 5.65 -1.15
CA SER A 40 3.10 4.73 -0.41
C SER A 40 3.94 5.43 0.64
N ALA A 41 4.55 6.56 0.29
CA ALA A 41 5.43 7.30 1.19
C ALA A 41 4.74 7.82 2.46
N LEU A 42 3.42 8.02 2.42
CA LEU A 42 2.62 8.47 3.57
C LEU A 42 2.16 7.31 4.45
N HIS A 43 1.96 6.13 3.87
CA HIS A 43 1.28 5.01 4.51
C HIS A 43 2.17 3.82 4.83
N PHE A 44 3.34 3.69 4.19
CA PHE A 44 4.18 2.50 4.27
C PHE A 44 5.65 2.88 4.51
N SER A 45 6.35 2.07 5.31
CA SER A 45 7.79 2.24 5.53
C SER A 45 8.60 1.66 4.37
N GLN A 46 8.05 0.66 3.69
CA GLN A 46 8.58 0.05 2.48
C GLN A 46 7.41 -0.23 1.54
N SER A 47 7.57 -0.09 0.24
CA SER A 47 6.50 -0.43 -0.71
C SER A 47 7.06 -1.23 -1.86
N ILE A 48 6.30 -2.22 -2.31
CA ILE A 48 6.60 -2.99 -3.52
C ILE A 48 5.62 -2.53 -4.60
N GLU A 49 6.18 -2.00 -5.66
CA GLU A 49 5.45 -1.47 -6.80
C GLU A 49 5.08 -2.59 -7.78
N CYS A 50 3.83 -2.62 -8.24
CA CYS A 50 3.30 -3.59 -9.19
C CYS A 50 2.73 -2.85 -10.42
N SER A 51 3.59 -2.64 -11.41
CA SER A 51 3.20 -2.09 -12.71
C SER A 51 2.25 -3.05 -13.44
N CYS A 52 1.13 -2.51 -13.95
CA CYS A 52 0.12 -3.25 -14.70
C CYS A 52 -0.10 -2.60 -16.06
N ASP A 53 -0.33 -3.40 -17.10
CA ASP A 53 -0.57 -2.86 -18.45
C ASP A 53 -2.02 -2.44 -18.66
N LYS A 54 -2.96 -3.09 -17.96
CA LYS A 54 -4.40 -2.79 -18.04
C LYS A 54 -5.01 -2.60 -16.65
N PHE A 55 -6.19 -1.98 -16.61
CA PHE A 55 -6.91 -1.77 -15.35
C PHE A 55 -7.38 -3.08 -14.72
N GLU A 56 -7.80 -4.03 -15.56
CA GLU A 56 -8.24 -5.37 -15.15
C GLU A 56 -7.17 -6.11 -14.36
N ASP A 57 -5.90 -5.94 -14.73
CA ASP A 57 -4.77 -6.56 -14.04
C ASP A 57 -4.62 -6.04 -12.61
N ILE A 58 -4.91 -4.74 -12.39
CA ILE A 58 -4.89 -4.14 -11.05
C ILE A 58 -5.95 -4.81 -10.17
N PHE A 59 -7.17 -4.98 -10.69
CA PHE A 59 -8.25 -5.65 -9.96
C PHE A 59 -7.88 -7.11 -9.67
N ALA A 60 -7.37 -7.83 -10.67
CA ALA A 60 -6.97 -9.22 -10.52
C ALA A 60 -5.91 -9.39 -9.42
N LEU A 61 -4.89 -8.52 -9.39
CA LEU A 61 -3.84 -8.56 -8.36
C LEU A 61 -4.37 -8.25 -6.96
N VAL A 62 -5.30 -7.30 -6.84
CA VAL A 62 -5.91 -6.94 -5.54
C VAL A 62 -6.83 -8.07 -5.05
N GLU A 63 -7.64 -8.64 -5.93
CA GLU A 63 -8.60 -9.71 -5.62
C GLU A 63 -7.90 -10.97 -5.08
N ILE A 64 -6.77 -11.34 -5.69
CA ILE A 64 -5.96 -12.48 -5.25
C ILE A 64 -4.96 -12.13 -4.13
N LYS A 65 -5.03 -10.91 -3.58
CA LYS A 65 -4.15 -10.38 -2.52
C LYS A 65 -2.66 -10.35 -2.88
N GLN A 66 -2.33 -10.36 -4.18
CA GLN A 66 -0.96 -10.12 -4.64
C GLN A 66 -0.57 -8.64 -4.53
N ALA A 67 -1.54 -7.73 -4.71
CA ALA A 67 -1.43 -6.34 -4.31
C ALA A 67 -2.35 -6.08 -3.11
N ALA A 68 -1.87 -5.31 -2.14
CA ALA A 68 -2.69 -4.88 -1.02
C ALA A 68 -3.61 -3.71 -1.41
N TYR A 69 -3.15 -2.87 -2.34
CA TYR A 69 -3.87 -1.69 -2.82
C TYR A 69 -3.72 -1.54 -4.33
N GLY A 70 -4.74 -0.95 -4.98
CA GLY A 70 -4.72 -0.55 -6.38
C GLY A 70 -4.96 0.95 -6.52
N ILE A 71 -4.16 1.63 -7.35
CA ILE A 71 -4.28 3.07 -7.63
C ILE A 71 -4.94 3.26 -9.00
N LEU A 72 -6.14 3.85 -9.00
CA LEU A 72 -6.92 4.09 -10.20
C LEU A 72 -7.24 5.59 -10.37
N PRO A 73 -7.01 6.16 -11.55
CA PRO A 73 -7.48 7.48 -11.89
C PRO A 73 -9.01 7.46 -12.06
N ILE A 74 -9.72 8.26 -11.25
CA ILE A 74 -11.19 8.37 -11.31
C ILE A 74 -11.68 9.44 -12.29
N ALA A 75 -10.81 10.37 -12.67
CA ALA A 75 -11.10 11.39 -13.67
C ALA A 75 -9.79 11.89 -14.29
N GLY A 76 -9.76 11.99 -15.62
CA GLY A 76 -8.73 12.71 -16.36
C GLY A 76 -9.36 13.94 -16.99
N ARG A 77 -8.91 15.15 -16.63
CA ARG A 77 -9.21 16.33 -17.44
C ARG A 77 -8.19 16.31 -18.58
N LEU A 78 -8.69 16.12 -19.80
CA LEU A 78 -7.93 16.37 -21.03
C LEU A 78 -7.55 17.85 -21.12
#